data_AF-A0A7S1A7D3-F1
#
_entry.id   AF-A0A7S1A7D3-F1
#
_cell.length_a   1.000
_cell.length_b   1.000
_cell.length_c   1.000
_cell.angle_alpha   90.00
_cell.angle_beta   90.00
_cell.angle_gamma   90.00
#
_symmetry.space_group_name_H-M   'P 1'
#
loop_
_entity.id
_entity.type
_entity.pdbx_description
1 polymer ?
#
loop_
_entity_poly.entity_id
_entity_poly.type
_entity_poly.pdbx_seq_one_letter_code
_entity_poly.pdbx_strand_id
1 'polypeptide(L)'
;AVSLFSKIPTRRLQPDKITYISTISACGRSSAVSAAFTLLNGMQPNRVPRDILTYGALIFACERARSWAYALRLLHTMTLDAVSPDEFAFNSAATACGSAHVWEGALSVLRGMELSSVPSDHTYFETMTALVLKGRHATAVQVFRQWEASAGARYRMSDTLFDLHRMPVEVSVIAVRAAVLDTMVALEAEGIQERRVVFITGRGAHSQNGALLRPAVLSLLRNELRMEAQPVEGNE
;
A
#
# COMPACT_ATOMS: atom_id res chain seq x y z
N ALA A 1 6.71 24.12 15.21
CA ALA A 1 6.43 23.03 16.16
C ALA A 1 7.64 22.74 17.07
N VAL A 2 8.75 22.22 16.55
CA VAL A 2 9.94 21.88 17.36
C VAL A 2 10.50 23.06 18.18
N SER A 3 10.58 24.26 17.58
CA SER A 3 10.99 25.49 18.30
C SER A 3 10.03 25.92 19.43
N LEU A 4 8.75 25.55 19.34
CA LEU A 4 7.79 25.79 20.43
C LEU A 4 7.94 24.72 21.52
N PHE A 5 8.14 23.46 21.13
CA PHE A 5 8.39 22.34 22.04
C PHE A 5 9.61 22.59 22.93
N SER A 6 10.71 23.11 22.38
CA SER A 6 11.92 23.42 23.17
C SER A 6 11.72 24.52 24.22
N LYS A 7 10.65 25.33 24.11
CA LYS A 7 10.31 26.39 25.07
C LYS A 7 9.41 25.91 26.22
N ILE A 8 8.98 24.65 26.22
CA ILE A 8 8.09 24.11 27.26
C ILE A 8 8.81 24.01 28.62
N PRO A 9 10.03 23.44 28.71
CA PRO A 9 10.76 23.38 29.98
C PRO A 9 11.13 24.77 30.52
N THR A 10 11.46 25.72 29.65
CA THR A 10 11.81 27.10 30.05
C THR A 10 10.61 27.87 30.61
N ARG A 11 9.39 27.39 30.38
CA ARG A 11 8.14 27.92 30.97
C ARG A 11 7.66 27.13 32.19
N ARG A 12 8.49 26.23 32.74
CA ARG A 12 8.15 25.33 33.86
C ARG A 12 6.95 24.42 33.57
N LEU A 13 6.67 24.15 32.30
CA LEU A 13 5.67 23.18 31.86
C LEU A 13 6.38 21.85 31.56
N GLN A 14 5.67 20.74 31.74
CA GLN A 14 6.16 19.42 31.32
C GLN A 14 5.45 18.99 30.03
N PRO A 15 6.20 18.53 29.01
CA PRO A 15 5.59 18.02 27.79
C PRO A 15 4.84 16.73 28.12
N ASP A 16 3.56 16.71 27.79
CA ASP A 16 2.72 15.52 27.91
C ASP A 16 2.64 14.74 26.59
N LYS A 17 1.91 13.64 26.61
CA LYS A 17 1.69 12.78 25.44
C LYS A 17 1.15 13.56 24.23
N ILE A 18 0.18 14.44 24.43
CA ILE A 18 -0.44 15.24 23.36
C ILE A 18 0.60 16.18 22.74
N THR A 19 1.43 16.80 23.57
CA THR A 19 2.51 17.68 23.14
C THR A 19 3.52 16.96 22.25
N TYR A 20 3.95 15.75 22.65
CA TYR A 20 4.85 14.93 21.84
C TYR A 20 4.21 14.53 20.50
N ILE A 21 3.02 13.93 20.53
CA ILE A 21 2.33 13.44 19.32
C ILE A 21 2.08 14.59 18.34
N SER A 22 1.55 15.72 18.81
CA SER A 22 1.27 16.87 17.94
C SER A 22 2.54 17.45 17.29
N THR A 23 3.65 17.46 18.02
CA THR A 23 4.94 17.92 17.50
C THR A 23 5.53 16.93 16.49
N ILE A 24 5.47 15.63 16.77
CA ILE A 24 5.88 14.56 15.84
C ILE A 24 5.05 14.61 14.56
N SER A 25 3.72 14.72 14.67
CA SER A 25 2.83 14.84 13.51
C SER A 25 3.15 16.08 12.66
N ALA A 26 3.53 17.19 13.30
CA ALA A 26 3.99 18.38 12.59
C ALA A 26 5.34 18.14 11.88
N CYS A 27 6.26 17.39 12.48
CA CYS A 27 7.50 16.96 11.82
C CYS A 27 7.22 16.10 10.59
N GLY A 28 6.20 15.23 10.63
CA GLY A 28 5.81 14.42 9.47
C GLY A 28 5.31 15.27 8.31
N ARG A 29 4.51 16.30 8.58
CA ARG A 29 4.07 17.25 7.55
C ARG A 29 5.21 18.05 6.92
N SER A 30 6.32 18.25 7.63
CA SER A 30 7.51 18.95 7.14
C SER A 30 8.66 18.01 6.75
N SER A 31 8.42 16.70 6.64
CA SER A 31 9.43 15.66 6.34
C SER A 31 10.68 15.72 7.24
N ALA A 32 10.54 16.21 8.47
CA ALA A 32 11.65 16.42 9.42
C ALA A 32 11.87 15.19 10.33
N VAL A 33 12.22 14.06 9.71
CA VAL A 33 12.32 12.75 10.38
C VAL A 33 13.30 12.74 11.56
N SER A 34 14.47 13.36 11.40
CA SER A 34 15.48 13.44 12.47
C SER A 34 14.92 14.09 13.74
N ALA A 35 14.17 15.20 13.59
CA ALA A 35 13.52 15.85 14.72
C ALA A 35 12.44 14.98 15.37
N ALA A 36 11.69 14.22 14.57
CA ALA A 36 10.68 13.29 15.07
C ALA A 36 11.31 12.16 15.93
N PHE A 37 12.43 11.59 15.49
CA PHE A 37 13.17 10.59 16.28
C PHE A 37 13.76 11.17 17.57
N THR A 38 14.28 12.41 17.54
CA THR A 38 14.74 13.10 18.75
C THR A 38 13.60 13.26 19.76
N LEU A 39 12.39 13.60 19.30
CA LEU A 39 11.21 13.69 20.16
C LEU A 39 10.82 12.33 20.75
N LEU A 40 10.85 11.24 19.96
CA LEU A 40 10.58 9.88 20.43
C LEU A 40 11.54 9.43 21.53
N ASN A 41 12.83 9.71 21.36
CA ASN A 41 13.86 9.39 22.33
C ASN A 41 13.70 10.22 23.60
N GLY A 42 13.15 11.44 23.48
CA GLY A 42 12.85 12.31 24.61
C GLY A 42 11.67 11.86 25.47
N MET A 43 10.76 11.00 24.98
CA MET A 43 9.58 10.59 25.76
C MET A 43 9.94 9.74 26.99
N GLN A 44 10.88 8.80 26.84
CA GLN A 44 11.26 7.88 27.93
C GLN A 44 11.92 8.60 29.12
N PRO A 45 12.92 9.50 28.94
CA PRO A 45 13.46 10.30 30.04
C PRO A 45 12.40 11.17 30.75
N ASN A 46 11.39 11.63 30.01
CA ASN A 46 10.28 12.41 30.56
C ASN A 46 9.14 11.54 31.10
N ARG A 47 9.34 10.21 31.20
CA ARG A 47 8.37 9.23 31.70
C ARG A 47 7.02 9.27 30.96
N VAL A 48 7.03 9.66 29.69
CA VAL A 48 5.86 9.65 28.82
C VAL A 48 5.85 8.33 28.05
N PRO A 49 4.84 7.46 28.21
CA PRO A 49 4.78 6.19 27.51
C PRO A 49 4.51 6.42 26.01
N ARG A 50 5.15 5.59 25.19
CA ARG A 50 4.86 5.50 23.75
C ARG A 50 3.63 4.63 23.55
N ASP A 51 2.87 4.93 22.51
CA ASP A 51 1.66 4.21 22.17
C ASP A 51 1.44 4.18 20.65
N ILE A 52 0.33 3.60 20.23
CA ILE A 52 -0.03 3.46 18.81
C ILE A 52 -0.06 4.81 18.08
N LEU A 53 -0.56 5.87 18.71
CA LEU A 53 -0.61 7.21 18.12
C LEU A 53 0.79 7.80 17.93
N THR A 54 1.68 7.58 18.91
CA THR A 54 3.07 8.03 18.85
C THR A 54 3.81 7.39 17.68
N TYR A 55 3.70 6.07 17.54
CA TYR A 55 4.35 5.34 16.45
C TYR A 55 3.71 5.63 15.09
N GLY A 56 2.37 5.68 15.01
CA GLY A 56 1.66 6.05 13.80
C GLY A 56 2.13 7.40 13.26
N ALA A 57 2.24 8.42 14.12
CA ALA A 57 2.74 9.74 13.72
C ALA A 57 4.18 9.71 13.19
N LEU A 58 5.05 8.86 13.75
CA LEU A 58 6.43 8.69 13.29
C LEU A 58 6.55 7.92 11.98
N ILE A 59 5.79 6.84 11.82
CA ILE A 59 5.79 6.05 10.60
C ILE A 59 5.24 6.91 9.45
N PHE A 60 4.18 7.67 9.69
CA PHE A 60 3.67 8.66 8.73
C PHE A 60 4.73 9.73 8.41
N ALA A 61 5.49 10.20 9.40
CA ALA A 61 6.61 11.11 9.13
C ALA A 61 7.68 10.48 8.23
N CYS A 62 7.97 9.19 8.42
CA CYS A 62 8.91 8.45 7.58
C CYS A 62 8.37 8.28 6.15
N GLU A 63 7.08 7.96 5.99
CA GLU A 63 6.40 7.91 4.69
C GLU A 63 6.55 9.24 3.94
N ARG A 64 6.21 10.36 4.59
CA ARG A 64 6.31 11.71 4.00
C ARG A 64 7.73 12.11 3.60
N ALA A 65 8.74 11.52 4.25
CA ALA A 65 10.15 11.74 3.95
C ALA A 65 10.78 10.62 3.10
N ARG A 66 9.97 9.68 2.56
CA ARG A 66 10.44 8.52 1.77
C ARG A 66 11.50 7.68 2.48
N SER A 67 11.43 7.66 3.80
CA SER A 67 12.39 7.02 4.70
C SER A 67 11.92 5.61 5.08
N TRP A 68 11.76 4.74 4.07
CA TRP A 68 11.19 3.40 4.22
C TRP A 68 11.89 2.55 5.28
N ALA A 69 13.23 2.58 5.35
CA ALA A 69 13.99 1.78 6.31
C ALA A 69 13.66 2.14 7.76
N TYR A 70 13.44 3.43 8.02
CA TYR A 70 13.01 3.91 9.32
C TYR A 70 11.57 3.52 9.64
N ALA A 71 10.67 3.55 8.65
CA ALA A 71 9.29 3.08 8.81
C ALA A 71 9.22 1.59 9.20
N LEU A 72 9.99 0.73 8.52
CA LEU A 72 10.06 -0.71 8.84
C LEU A 72 10.63 -0.96 10.24
N ARG A 73 11.69 -0.23 10.60
CA ARG A 73 12.29 -0.35 11.94
C ARG A 73 11.31 0.06 13.03
N LEU A 74 10.49 1.09 12.78
CA LEU A 74 9.47 1.53 13.72
C LEU A 74 8.37 0.49 13.90
N LEU A 75 7.91 -0.19 12.83
CA LEU A 75 6.97 -1.32 12.96
C LEU A 75 7.53 -2.43 13.85
N HIS A 76 8.81 -2.75 13.71
CA HIS A 76 9.46 -3.72 14.59
C HIS A 76 9.62 -3.20 16.03
N THR A 77 9.90 -1.91 16.19
CA THR A 77 10.03 -1.30 17.53
C THR A 77 8.69 -1.26 18.25
N MET A 78 7.57 -1.06 17.53
CA MET A 78 6.22 -1.15 18.10
C MET A 78 6.02 -2.50 18.80
N THR A 79 6.34 -3.61 18.12
CA THR A 79 6.15 -4.94 18.71
C THR A 79 7.09 -5.21 19.89
N LEU A 80 8.33 -4.70 19.85
CA LEU A 80 9.27 -4.76 20.99
C LEU A 80 8.77 -3.97 22.21
N ASP A 81 8.15 -2.81 21.97
CA ASP A 81 7.55 -1.97 23.02
C ASP A 81 6.13 -2.47 23.42
N ALA A 82 5.75 -3.69 23.01
CA ALA A 82 4.44 -4.31 23.24
C ALA A 82 3.24 -3.48 22.74
N VAL A 83 3.44 -2.70 21.69
CA VAL A 83 2.41 -1.95 20.97
C VAL A 83 2.13 -2.66 19.66
N SER A 84 0.90 -3.15 19.46
CA SER A 84 0.52 -3.77 18.18
C SER A 84 0.37 -2.72 17.08
N PRO A 85 1.01 -2.89 15.91
CA PRO A 85 0.71 -2.04 14.76
C PRO A 85 -0.73 -2.19 14.28
N ASP A 86 -1.37 -1.06 13.98
CA ASP A 86 -2.70 -1.01 13.35
C ASP A 86 -2.61 -0.87 11.83
N GLU A 87 -3.79 -0.84 11.21
CA GLU A 87 -3.96 -0.62 9.77
C GLU A 87 -3.21 0.64 9.30
N PHE A 88 -3.29 1.74 10.07
CA PHE A 88 -2.64 2.99 9.72
C PHE A 88 -1.11 2.86 9.67
N ALA A 89 -0.51 2.21 10.68
CA ALA A 89 0.92 1.96 10.72
C ALA A 89 1.38 1.08 9.55
N PHE A 90 0.65 0.01 9.23
CA PHE A 90 0.97 -0.83 8.07
C PHE A 90 0.83 -0.08 6.74
N ASN A 91 -0.27 0.65 6.54
CA ASN A 91 -0.50 1.42 5.31
C ASN A 91 0.56 2.49 5.07
N SER A 92 0.95 3.20 6.13
CA SER A 92 1.99 4.23 6.04
C SER A 92 3.36 3.61 5.70
N ALA A 93 3.71 2.48 6.31
CA ALA A 93 4.96 1.77 6.00
C ALA A 93 4.95 1.15 4.60
N ALA A 94 3.82 0.60 4.16
CA ALA A 94 3.63 0.05 2.82
C ALA A 94 3.81 1.14 1.76
N THR A 95 3.17 2.29 1.94
CA THR A 95 3.32 3.47 1.06
C THR A 95 4.77 3.96 1.01
N ALA A 96 5.46 3.98 2.15
CA ALA A 96 6.88 4.33 2.20
C ALA A 96 7.74 3.36 1.35
N CYS A 97 7.44 2.06 1.41
CA CYS A 97 8.13 1.05 0.61
C CYS A 97 7.75 1.11 -0.88
N GLY A 98 6.46 1.27 -1.19
CA GLY A 98 5.92 1.34 -2.55
C GLY A 98 6.47 2.52 -3.34
N SER A 99 6.46 3.70 -2.73
CA SER A 99 7.04 4.93 -3.31
C SER A 99 8.57 4.89 -3.45
N ALA A 100 9.26 4.06 -2.67
CA ALA A 100 10.70 3.81 -2.80
C ALA A 100 11.02 2.59 -3.70
N HIS A 101 10.00 1.89 -4.19
CA HIS A 101 10.10 0.66 -4.98
C HIS A 101 10.88 -0.46 -4.27
N VAL A 102 10.77 -0.53 -2.93
CA VAL A 102 11.43 -1.55 -2.10
C VAL A 102 10.45 -2.69 -1.85
N TRP A 103 10.40 -3.63 -2.81
CA TRP A 103 9.41 -4.71 -2.84
C TRP A 103 9.61 -5.72 -1.69
N GLU A 104 10.84 -5.99 -1.27
CA GLU A 104 11.12 -6.87 -0.12
C GLU A 104 10.56 -6.28 1.17
N GLY A 105 10.72 -4.97 1.33
CA GLY A 105 10.16 -4.20 2.44
C GLY A 105 8.63 -4.25 2.43
N ALA A 106 8.01 -4.00 1.27
CA ALA A 106 6.55 -4.06 1.14
C ALA A 106 6.00 -5.46 1.45
N LEU A 107 6.64 -6.54 0.98
CA LEU A 107 6.28 -7.92 1.34
C LEU A 107 6.48 -8.21 2.84
N SER A 108 7.47 -7.60 3.48
CA SER A 108 7.64 -7.71 4.93
C SER A 108 6.51 -7.02 5.69
N VAL A 109 6.06 -5.85 5.23
CA VAL A 109 4.92 -5.12 5.79
C VAL A 109 3.64 -5.95 5.63
N LEU A 110 3.40 -6.48 4.43
CA LEU A 110 2.22 -7.30 4.15
C LEU A 110 2.15 -8.54 5.06
N ARG A 111 3.26 -9.27 5.19
CA ARG A 111 3.33 -10.43 6.10
C ARG A 111 3.10 -10.04 7.56
N GLY A 112 3.67 -8.90 7.99
CA GLY A 112 3.41 -8.37 9.34
C GLY A 112 1.93 -8.06 9.57
N MET A 113 1.28 -7.47 8.57
CA MET A 113 -0.15 -7.15 8.60
C MET A 113 -1.03 -8.41 8.70
N GLU A 114 -0.72 -9.43 7.90
CA GLU A 114 -1.41 -10.73 7.93
C GLU A 114 -1.25 -11.42 9.30
N LEU A 115 -0.03 -11.45 9.84
CA LEU A 115 0.24 -12.03 11.16
C LEU A 115 -0.48 -11.28 12.29
N SER A 116 -0.63 -9.96 12.15
CA SER A 116 -1.43 -9.15 13.07
C SER A 116 -2.94 -9.26 12.84
N SER A 117 -3.39 -9.93 11.77
CA SER A 117 -4.80 -10.05 11.37
C SER A 117 -5.50 -8.69 11.20
N VAL A 118 -4.80 -7.71 10.63
CA VAL A 118 -5.32 -6.34 10.39
C VAL A 118 -5.40 -6.07 8.87
N PRO A 119 -6.36 -6.65 8.13
CA PRO A 119 -6.36 -6.62 6.67
C PRO A 119 -6.55 -5.19 6.13
N SER A 120 -5.75 -4.82 5.12
CA SER A 120 -5.93 -3.56 4.40
C SER A 120 -5.66 -3.69 2.91
N ASP A 121 -6.65 -3.32 2.09
CA ASP A 121 -6.55 -3.32 0.63
C ASP A 121 -5.40 -2.42 0.15
N HIS A 122 -5.18 -1.30 0.85
CA HIS A 122 -4.11 -0.35 0.52
C HIS A 122 -2.71 -0.98 0.66
N THR A 123 -2.45 -1.71 1.73
CA THR A 123 -1.16 -2.41 1.92
C THR A 123 -0.90 -3.45 0.83
N TYR A 124 -1.93 -4.21 0.41
CA TYR A 124 -1.83 -5.13 -0.72
C TYR A 124 -1.52 -4.39 -2.03
N PHE A 125 -2.21 -3.29 -2.31
CA PHE A 125 -2.01 -2.50 -3.52
C PHE A 125 -0.60 -1.89 -3.60
N GLU A 126 -0.12 -1.27 -2.51
CA GLU A 126 1.26 -0.73 -2.47
C GLU A 126 2.32 -1.84 -2.67
N THR A 127 2.08 -3.02 -2.12
CA THR A 127 2.97 -4.18 -2.28
C THR A 127 2.99 -4.67 -3.73
N MET A 128 1.82 -4.81 -4.34
CA MET A 128 1.69 -5.19 -5.75
C MET A 128 2.34 -4.17 -6.69
N THR A 129 2.12 -2.87 -6.45
CA THR A 129 2.76 -1.78 -7.19
C THR A 129 4.28 -1.88 -7.09
N ALA A 130 4.84 -2.06 -5.89
CA ALA A 130 6.29 -2.22 -5.70
C ALA A 130 6.86 -3.42 -6.49
N LEU A 131 6.14 -4.54 -6.50
CA LEU A 131 6.54 -5.74 -7.23
C LEU A 131 6.52 -5.53 -8.74
N VAL A 132 5.47 -4.89 -9.28
CA VAL A 132 5.33 -4.62 -10.72
C VAL A 132 6.43 -3.70 -11.21
N LEU A 133 6.71 -2.62 -10.47
CA LEU A 133 7.75 -1.66 -10.83
C LEU A 133 9.17 -2.25 -10.79
N LYS A 134 9.34 -3.41 -10.13
CA LYS A 134 10.58 -4.18 -10.12
C LYS A 134 10.55 -5.43 -11.02
N GLY A 135 9.50 -5.59 -11.83
CA GLY A 135 9.36 -6.71 -12.77
C GLY A 135 9.05 -8.06 -12.12
N ARG A 136 8.66 -8.08 -10.83
CA ARG A 136 8.35 -9.30 -10.06
C ARG A 136 6.92 -9.77 -10.30
N HIS A 137 6.52 -9.93 -11.57
CA HIS A 137 5.14 -10.18 -11.96
C HIS A 137 4.55 -11.48 -11.39
N ALA A 138 5.33 -12.57 -11.35
CA ALA A 138 4.86 -13.84 -10.80
C ALA A 138 4.50 -13.73 -9.30
N THR A 139 5.36 -13.07 -8.51
CA THR A 139 5.08 -12.80 -7.10
C THR A 139 3.92 -11.82 -6.94
N ALA A 140 3.80 -10.82 -7.81
CA ALA A 140 2.67 -9.89 -7.79
C ALA A 140 1.33 -10.61 -8.03
N VAL A 141 1.27 -11.58 -8.96
CA VAL A 141 0.08 -12.42 -9.19
C VAL A 141 -0.25 -13.28 -7.96
N GLN A 142 0.75 -13.81 -7.25
CA GLN A 142 0.52 -14.56 -6.00
C GLN A 142 -0.11 -13.67 -4.92
N VAL A 143 0.42 -12.47 -4.73
CA VAL A 143 -0.11 -11.48 -3.78
C VAL A 143 -1.51 -11.04 -4.19
N PHE A 144 -1.76 -10.85 -5.48
CA PHE A 144 -3.10 -10.52 -6.00
C PHE A 144 -4.12 -11.61 -5.68
N ARG A 145 -3.78 -12.89 -5.90
CA ARG A 145 -4.67 -14.02 -5.57
C ARG A 145 -4.94 -14.14 -4.07
N GLN A 146 -3.95 -13.87 -3.22
CA GLN A 146 -4.14 -13.83 -1.77
C GLN A 146 -5.13 -12.73 -1.38
N TRP A 147 -4.94 -11.53 -1.93
CA TRP A 147 -5.86 -10.42 -1.74
C TRP A 147 -7.27 -10.76 -2.24
N GLU A 148 -7.40 -11.31 -3.45
CA GLU A 148 -8.67 -11.70 -4.05
C GLU A 148 -9.40 -12.76 -3.23
N ALA A 149 -8.70 -13.75 -2.67
CA ALA A 149 -9.30 -14.72 -1.77
C ALA A 149 -9.85 -14.08 -0.47
N SER A 150 -9.22 -12.99 -0.01
CA SER A 150 -9.64 -12.27 1.21
C SER A 150 -10.71 -11.20 0.98
N ALA A 151 -10.73 -10.58 -0.21
CA ALA A 151 -11.45 -9.34 -0.50
C ALA A 151 -12.20 -9.33 -1.84
N GLY A 152 -11.99 -10.32 -2.71
CA GLY A 152 -12.44 -10.35 -4.11
C GLY A 152 -13.95 -10.22 -4.31
N ALA A 153 -14.75 -10.73 -3.36
CA ALA A 153 -16.20 -10.55 -3.36
C ALA A 153 -16.61 -9.06 -3.33
N ARG A 154 -15.82 -8.17 -2.72
CA ARG A 154 -16.08 -6.72 -2.66
C ARG A 154 -15.86 -6.03 -4.01
N TYR A 155 -15.07 -6.62 -4.90
CA TYR A 155 -14.63 -6.00 -6.15
C TYR A 155 -15.30 -6.60 -7.40
N ARG A 156 -16.34 -7.44 -7.23
CA ARG A 156 -17.06 -8.12 -8.33
C ARG A 156 -16.10 -8.75 -9.35
N MET A 157 -15.12 -9.49 -8.86
CA MET A 157 -14.27 -10.30 -9.71
C MET A 157 -14.97 -11.64 -9.95
N SER A 158 -15.26 -11.97 -11.20
CA SER A 158 -15.72 -13.29 -11.62
C SER A 158 -14.83 -13.83 -12.73
N ASP A 159 -14.94 -15.11 -13.06
CA ASP A 159 -14.10 -15.75 -14.08
C ASP A 159 -14.16 -15.09 -15.47
N THR A 160 -15.20 -14.29 -15.75
CA THR A 160 -15.41 -13.65 -17.06
C THR A 160 -15.59 -12.15 -17.00
N LEU A 161 -15.75 -11.55 -15.82
CA LEU A 161 -15.94 -10.11 -15.64
C LEU A 161 -15.05 -9.59 -14.51
N PHE A 162 -14.14 -8.68 -14.86
CA PHE A 162 -13.17 -8.09 -13.95
C PHE A 162 -13.39 -6.58 -13.88
N ASP A 163 -13.81 -6.09 -12.71
CA ASP A 163 -14.05 -4.66 -12.50
C ASP A 163 -12.83 -3.94 -11.91
N LEU A 164 -12.08 -3.24 -12.78
CA LEU A 164 -10.78 -2.65 -12.46
C LEU A 164 -10.85 -1.14 -12.20
N HIS A 165 -12.02 -0.49 -12.32
CA HIS A 165 -12.11 0.98 -12.40
C HIS A 165 -11.62 1.73 -11.14
N ARG A 166 -11.63 1.09 -9.97
CA ARG A 166 -11.14 1.66 -8.70
C ARG A 166 -9.76 1.16 -8.29
N MET A 167 -9.11 0.37 -9.14
CA MET A 167 -7.78 -0.17 -8.85
C MET A 167 -6.70 0.75 -9.42
N PRO A 168 -5.52 0.82 -8.77
CA PRO A 168 -4.33 1.37 -9.39
C PRO A 168 -4.00 0.68 -10.71
N VAL A 169 -3.28 1.38 -11.61
CA VAL A 169 -2.92 0.86 -12.93
C VAL A 169 -2.10 -0.42 -12.81
N GLU A 170 -1.14 -0.43 -11.90
CA GLU A 170 -0.24 -1.54 -11.63
C GLU A 170 -1.00 -2.78 -11.13
N VAL A 171 -1.95 -2.57 -10.22
CA VAL A 171 -2.82 -3.64 -9.70
C VAL A 171 -3.72 -4.19 -10.80
N SER A 172 -4.26 -3.32 -11.66
CA SER A 172 -5.13 -3.72 -12.76
C SER A 172 -4.39 -4.54 -13.81
N VAL A 173 -3.14 -4.17 -14.12
CA VAL A 173 -2.25 -4.95 -14.98
C VAL A 173 -2.01 -6.35 -14.40
N ILE A 174 -1.85 -6.49 -13.08
CA ILE A 174 -1.72 -7.80 -12.44
C ILE A 174 -3.03 -8.59 -12.53
N ALA A 175 -4.17 -7.95 -12.27
CA ALA A 175 -5.48 -8.59 -12.35
C ALA A 175 -5.73 -9.17 -13.75
N VAL A 176 -5.39 -8.42 -14.81
CA VAL A 176 -5.46 -8.90 -16.20
C VAL A 176 -4.53 -10.08 -16.43
N ARG A 177 -3.28 -10.04 -15.93
CA ARG A 177 -2.36 -11.19 -16.04
C ARG A 177 -2.93 -12.43 -15.35
N ALA A 178 -3.46 -12.28 -14.14
CA ALA A 178 -4.05 -13.39 -13.40
C ALA A 178 -5.25 -13.98 -14.17
N ALA A 179 -6.16 -13.14 -14.62
CA ALA A 179 -7.34 -13.54 -15.40
C ALA A 179 -6.98 -14.29 -16.69
N VAL A 180 -5.98 -13.80 -17.44
CA VAL A 180 -5.51 -14.47 -18.67
C VAL A 180 -4.90 -15.83 -18.34
N LEU A 181 -4.05 -15.91 -17.32
CA LEU A 181 -3.45 -17.18 -16.89
C LEU A 181 -4.52 -18.19 -16.47
N ASP A 182 -5.50 -17.77 -15.67
CA ASP A 182 -6.60 -18.63 -15.21
C ASP A 182 -7.46 -19.09 -16.39
N THR A 183 -7.70 -18.20 -17.36
CA THR A 183 -8.41 -18.53 -18.60
C THR A 183 -7.66 -19.56 -19.43
N MET A 184 -6.34 -19.41 -19.62
CA MET A 184 -5.52 -20.37 -20.36
C MET A 184 -5.58 -21.76 -19.73
N VAL A 185 -5.44 -21.84 -18.40
CA VAL A 185 -5.56 -23.11 -17.66
C VAL A 185 -6.95 -23.72 -17.82
N ALA A 186 -8.02 -22.91 -17.78
CA ALA A 186 -9.38 -23.40 -17.96
C ALA A 186 -9.63 -23.92 -19.38
N LEU A 187 -9.14 -23.24 -20.42
CA LEU A 187 -9.27 -23.68 -21.82
C LEU A 187 -8.62 -25.06 -22.03
N GLU A 188 -7.43 -25.26 -21.47
CA GLU A 188 -6.71 -26.54 -21.53
C GLU A 188 -7.44 -27.65 -20.78
N ALA A 189 -7.92 -27.36 -19.56
CA ALA A 189 -8.60 -28.35 -18.72
C ALA A 189 -9.99 -28.75 -19.23
N GLU A 190 -10.73 -27.79 -19.80
CA GLU A 190 -12.12 -27.99 -20.25
C GLU A 190 -12.20 -28.36 -21.74
N GLY A 191 -11.09 -28.30 -22.49
CA GLY A 191 -11.05 -28.59 -23.92
C GLY A 191 -11.81 -27.55 -24.77
N ILE A 192 -11.96 -26.32 -24.26
CA ILE A 192 -12.67 -25.23 -24.91
C ILE A 192 -11.69 -24.47 -25.82
N GLN A 193 -12.13 -24.06 -27.02
CA GLN A 193 -11.29 -23.33 -27.97
C GLN A 193 -11.11 -21.86 -27.61
N GLU A 194 -12.15 -21.21 -27.08
CA GLU A 194 -12.13 -19.80 -26.73
C GLU A 194 -13.03 -19.50 -25.52
N ARG A 195 -12.64 -18.51 -24.71
CA ARG A 195 -13.42 -18.01 -23.57
C ARG A 195 -13.37 -16.49 -23.57
N ARG A 196 -14.53 -15.86 -23.51
CA ARG A 196 -14.65 -14.40 -23.46
C ARG A 196 -14.44 -13.90 -22.04
N VAL A 197 -13.50 -12.98 -21.87
CA VAL A 197 -13.23 -12.25 -20.61
C VAL A 197 -13.40 -10.76 -20.86
N VAL A 198 -14.09 -10.08 -19.95
CA VAL A 198 -14.43 -8.66 -20.03
C VAL A 198 -13.76 -7.92 -18.88
N PHE A 199 -13.00 -6.87 -19.21
CA PHE A 199 -12.36 -5.98 -18.24
C PHE A 199 -13.04 -4.62 -18.26
N ILE A 200 -13.62 -4.20 -17.12
CA ILE A 200 -14.19 -2.86 -16.96
C ILE A 200 -13.06 -1.95 -16.46
N THR A 201 -12.58 -1.07 -17.34
CA THR A 201 -11.46 -0.17 -17.01
C THR A 201 -11.89 1.22 -16.51
N GLY A 202 -13.19 1.54 -16.54
CA GLY A 202 -13.76 2.84 -16.13
C GLY A 202 -13.05 4.09 -16.69
N ARG A 203 -13.29 5.26 -16.07
CA ARG A 203 -12.55 6.52 -16.36
C ARG A 203 -11.25 6.68 -15.53
N GLY A 204 -11.03 5.79 -14.56
CA GLY A 204 -9.95 5.84 -13.58
C GLY A 204 -10.21 6.89 -12.48
N ALA A 205 -10.37 6.45 -11.23
CA ALA A 205 -10.72 7.32 -10.09
C ALA A 205 -9.63 8.36 -9.71
N HIS A 206 -8.40 8.18 -10.20
CA HIS A 206 -7.23 9.00 -9.84
C HIS A 206 -6.56 9.71 -11.02
N SER A 207 -7.15 9.65 -12.21
CA SER A 207 -6.58 10.25 -13.41
C SER A 207 -7.02 11.71 -13.57
N GLN A 208 -6.25 12.65 -12.99
CA GLN A 208 -6.40 14.08 -13.31
C GLN A 208 -6.13 14.38 -14.80
N ASN A 209 -5.42 13.48 -15.52
CA ASN A 209 -4.93 13.65 -16.89
C ASN A 209 -5.46 12.61 -17.91
N GLY A 210 -6.65 12.04 -17.70
CA GLY A 210 -7.31 11.13 -18.65
C GLY A 210 -7.18 9.63 -18.35
N ALA A 211 -7.97 8.78 -19.03
CA ALA A 211 -8.10 7.36 -18.70
C ALA A 211 -6.80 6.55 -18.94
N LEU A 212 -5.98 6.40 -17.89
CA LEU A 212 -4.69 5.68 -17.95
C LEU A 212 -4.82 4.16 -17.97
N LEU A 213 -5.94 3.64 -17.46
CA LEU A 213 -6.12 2.20 -17.25
C LEU A 213 -6.26 1.43 -18.56
N ARG A 214 -7.13 1.89 -19.45
CA ARG A 214 -7.38 1.25 -20.74
C ARG A 214 -6.11 1.16 -21.61
N PRO A 215 -5.32 2.24 -21.81
CA PRO A 215 -4.06 2.15 -22.53
C PRO A 215 -3.07 1.16 -21.91
N ALA A 216 -2.97 1.11 -20.58
CA ALA A 216 -2.06 0.19 -19.89
C ALA A 216 -2.46 -1.28 -20.10
N VAL A 217 -3.76 -1.60 -19.97
CA VAL A 217 -4.30 -2.95 -20.21
C VAL A 217 -4.10 -3.37 -21.68
N LEU A 218 -4.39 -2.48 -22.64
CA LEU A 218 -4.19 -2.77 -24.06
C LEU A 218 -2.71 -2.97 -24.41
N SER A 219 -1.81 -2.19 -23.80
CA SER A 219 -0.36 -2.33 -23.97
C SER A 219 0.11 -3.70 -23.45
N LEU A 220 -0.31 -4.10 -22.24
CA LEU A 220 -0.01 -5.41 -21.68
C LEU A 220 -0.47 -6.54 -22.61
N LEU A 221 -1.73 -6.51 -23.06
CA LEU A 221 -2.30 -7.56 -23.89
C LEU A 221 -1.55 -7.70 -25.21
N ARG A 222 -1.27 -6.59 -25.90
CA ARG A 222 -0.56 -6.62 -27.20
C ARG A 222 0.91 -6.96 -27.08
N ASN A 223 1.63 -6.26 -26.19
CA ASN A 223 3.09 -6.27 -26.19
C ASN A 223 3.66 -7.45 -25.42
N GLU A 224 2.99 -7.89 -24.35
CA GLU A 224 3.48 -8.97 -23.49
C GLU A 224 2.74 -10.28 -23.71
N LEU A 225 1.41 -10.23 -23.81
CA LEU A 225 0.58 -11.44 -23.90
C LEU A 225 0.25 -11.84 -25.34
N ARG A 226 0.58 -11.00 -26.33
CA ARG A 226 0.30 -11.20 -27.77
C ARG A 226 -1.19 -11.49 -28.05
N MET A 227 -2.07 -10.81 -27.34
CA MET A 227 -3.52 -10.91 -27.47
C MET A 227 -4.10 -9.61 -28.03
N GLU A 228 -5.17 -9.74 -28.80
CA GLU A 228 -5.97 -8.60 -29.24
C GLU A 228 -7.21 -8.44 -28.35
N ALA A 229 -7.54 -7.20 -28.01
CA ALA A 229 -8.76 -6.87 -27.27
C ALA A 229 -9.67 -6.01 -28.14
N GLN A 230 -10.94 -6.37 -28.15
CA GLN A 230 -11.98 -5.60 -28.84
C GLN A 230 -12.70 -4.70 -27.84
N PRO A 231 -13.04 -3.45 -28.22
CA PRO A 231 -13.93 -2.62 -27.41
C PRO A 231 -15.28 -3.33 -27.26
N VAL A 232 -15.77 -3.44 -26.03
CA VAL A 232 -17.17 -3.79 -25.78
C VAL A 232 -17.92 -2.48 -25.63
N GLU A 233 -18.82 -2.18 -26.57
CA GLU A 233 -19.74 -1.05 -26.41
C GLU A 233 -20.63 -1.31 -25.20
N GLY A 234 -20.47 -0.50 -24.16
CA GLY A 234 -21.38 -0.47 -23.00
C GLY A 234 -22.18 0.81 -23.06
N ASN A 235 -23.51 0.70 -22.94
CA ASN A 235 -24.38 1.85 -22.69
C ASN A 235 -23.89 2.59 -21.44
N GLU A 236 -23.82 3.92 -21.55
CA GLU A 236 -23.29 4.87 -20.56
C GLU A 236 -23.79 4.68 -19.13
#